data_AF-A0A8H7W7X6-F1
#
_entry.id   AF-A0A8H7W7X6-F1
#
_cell.length_a   1.000
_cell.length_b   1.000
_cell.length_c   1.000
_cell.angle_alpha   90.00
_cell.angle_beta   90.00
_cell.angle_gamma   90.00
#
_symmetry.space_group_name_H-M   'P 1'
#
loop_
_entity.id
_entity.type
_entity.pdbx_description
1 polymer ?
#
loop_
_entity_poly.entity_id
_entity_poly.type
_entity_poly.pdbx_seq_one_letter_code
_entity_poly.pdbx_strand_id
1 'polypeptide(L)'
;MGTPFITFLGPSNLSGYDSKNRSSSQPDNIPKAFLDAMEVREQVFVEEQGVPIENEFDSDDHRACHWVIYASINTVTDPEVTSSTGDIITRKKSITRSTPIGTIRLVPFPHPPHPEPGSKYTAD
;
A
#
# COMPACT_ATOMS: atom_id res chain seq x y z
N MET A 1 18.41 11.22 -1.99
CA MET A 1 17.33 11.53 -2.97
C MET A 1 16.03 11.48 -2.20
N GLY A 2 15.24 12.56 -2.20
CA GLY A 2 13.92 12.55 -1.56
C GLY A 2 13.05 11.50 -2.23
N THR A 3 12.40 10.65 -1.45
CA THR A 3 11.48 9.64 -1.96
C THR A 3 10.40 10.33 -2.77
N PRO A 4 10.06 9.81 -3.97
CA PRO A 4 9.04 10.42 -4.80
C PRO A 4 7.74 10.47 -4.03
N PHE A 5 7.06 11.63 -4.05
CA PHE A 5 5.76 11.81 -3.41
C PHE A 5 4.72 10.81 -3.97
N ILE A 6 4.90 10.40 -5.23
CA ILE A 6 4.04 9.44 -5.93
C ILE A 6 4.93 8.48 -6.75
N THR A 7 4.66 7.18 -6.64
CA THR A 7 5.23 6.15 -7.53
C THR A 7 4.16 5.63 -8.47
N PHE A 8 4.45 5.59 -9.76
CA PHE A 8 3.60 4.98 -10.77
C PHE A 8 4.05 3.54 -11.05
N LEU A 9 3.09 2.64 -11.19
CA LEU A 9 3.26 1.29 -11.68
C LEU A 9 2.25 1.05 -12.81
N GLY A 10 2.75 0.77 -14.00
CA GLY A 10 1.90 0.36 -15.12
C GLY A 10 1.48 -1.12 -15.02
N PRO A 11 0.76 -1.63 -16.04
CA PRO A 11 0.42 -3.06 -16.14
C PRO A 11 1.67 -3.91 -15.94
N SER A 12 1.58 -4.87 -15.03
CA SER A 12 2.73 -5.62 -14.53
C SER A 12 2.40 -7.09 -14.36
N ASN A 13 3.41 -7.94 -14.49
CA ASN A 13 3.22 -9.36 -14.21
C ASN A 13 3.18 -9.56 -12.68
N LEU A 14 2.02 -10.01 -12.19
CA LEU A 14 1.77 -10.32 -10.78
C LEU A 14 1.70 -11.84 -10.53
N SER A 15 2.30 -12.64 -11.43
CA SER A 15 2.34 -14.09 -11.31
C SER A 15 2.95 -14.51 -9.97
N GLY A 16 2.20 -15.33 -9.22
CA GLY A 16 2.60 -15.81 -7.91
C GLY A 16 2.14 -14.94 -6.73
N TYR A 17 1.38 -13.87 -6.98
CA TYR A 17 0.67 -13.17 -5.92
C TYR A 17 -0.33 -14.12 -5.25
N ASP A 18 -0.28 -14.22 -3.93
CA ASP A 18 -1.17 -15.04 -3.13
C ASP A 18 -2.25 -14.18 -2.47
N SER A 19 -3.47 -14.21 -3.00
CA SER A 19 -4.59 -13.41 -2.49
C SER A 19 -5.02 -13.77 -1.07
N LYS A 20 -4.60 -14.92 -0.53
CA LYS A 20 -4.94 -15.34 0.83
C LYS A 20 -4.01 -14.76 1.89
N ASN A 21 -2.94 -14.09 1.47
CA ASN A 21 -1.91 -13.57 2.35
C ASN A 21 -1.79 -12.05 2.23
N ARG A 22 -1.33 -11.43 3.33
CA ARG A 22 -1.03 -10.00 3.39
C ARG A 22 0.02 -9.58 2.36
N SER A 23 -0.04 -8.34 1.90
CA SER A 23 0.98 -7.75 1.01
C SER A 23 2.41 -7.88 1.54
N SER A 24 2.60 -7.86 2.87
CA SER A 24 3.90 -8.03 3.53
C SER A 24 4.49 -9.44 3.46
N SER A 25 3.68 -10.44 3.08
CA SER A 25 4.04 -11.86 3.05
C SER A 25 4.10 -12.42 1.62
N GLN A 26 4.17 -11.53 0.64
CA GLN A 26 4.19 -11.89 -0.77
C GLN A 26 5.61 -12.22 -1.25
N PRO A 27 5.74 -13.01 -2.33
CA PRO A 27 7.03 -13.30 -2.94
C PRO A 27 7.80 -12.04 -3.40
N ASP A 28 9.13 -12.09 -3.31
CA ASP A 28 10.03 -10.97 -3.68
C ASP A 28 9.94 -10.56 -5.16
N ASN A 29 9.36 -11.40 -6.04
CA ASN A 29 9.19 -11.07 -7.45
C ASN A 29 8.02 -10.12 -7.73
N ILE A 30 7.17 -9.84 -6.74
CA ILE A 30 6.06 -8.90 -6.90
C ILE A 30 6.59 -7.45 -6.77
N PRO A 31 6.24 -6.54 -7.69
CA PRO A 31 6.73 -5.17 -7.63
C PRO A 31 6.41 -4.50 -6.29
N LYS A 32 7.40 -3.88 -5.66
CA LYS A 32 7.22 -3.20 -4.37
C LYS A 32 6.09 -2.16 -4.41
N ALA A 33 5.99 -1.39 -5.51
CA ALA A 33 4.92 -0.41 -5.66
C ALA A 33 3.52 -1.06 -5.67
N PHE A 34 3.38 -2.29 -6.17
CA PHE A 34 2.12 -3.03 -6.09
C PHE A 34 1.84 -3.46 -4.64
N LEU A 35 2.85 -4.01 -3.96
CA LEU A 35 2.72 -4.41 -2.54
C LEU A 35 2.33 -3.23 -1.65
N ASP A 36 2.94 -2.07 -1.87
CA ASP A 36 2.61 -0.83 -1.15
C ASP A 36 1.18 -0.35 -1.47
N ALA A 37 0.69 -0.55 -2.69
CA ALA A 37 -0.70 -0.27 -3.05
C ALA A 37 -1.66 -1.23 -2.33
N MET A 38 -1.32 -2.52 -2.28
CA MET A 38 -2.09 -3.54 -1.58
C MET A 38 -2.08 -3.31 -0.06
N GLU A 39 -0.97 -2.87 0.54
CA GLU A 39 -0.92 -2.48 1.95
C GLU A 39 -1.99 -1.42 2.28
N VAL A 40 -2.07 -0.35 1.49
CA VAL A 40 -3.09 0.69 1.69
C VAL A 40 -4.51 0.17 1.48
N ARG A 41 -4.71 -0.65 0.44
CA ARG A 41 -6.01 -1.23 0.11
C ARG A 41 -6.49 -2.20 1.19
N GLU A 42 -5.62 -3.07 1.69
CA GLU A 42 -5.93 -4.00 2.77
C GLU A 42 -6.31 -3.27 4.07
N GLN A 43 -5.63 -2.16 4.40
CA GLN A 43 -6.00 -1.34 5.56
C GLN A 43 -7.43 -0.80 5.45
N VAL A 44 -7.87 -0.41 4.25
CA VAL A 44 -9.20 0.17 4.04
C VAL A 44 -10.26 -0.92 3.81
N PHE A 45 -10.09 -1.77 2.81
CA PHE A 45 -11.11 -2.74 2.43
C PHE A 45 -11.16 -3.92 3.39
N VAL A 46 -10.03 -4.46 3.82
CA VAL A 46 -10.01 -5.64 4.70
C VAL A 46 -10.22 -5.25 6.15
N GLU A 47 -9.42 -4.30 6.68
CA GLU A 47 -9.47 -3.97 8.10
C GLU A 47 -10.61 -3.02 8.46
N GLU A 48 -10.78 -1.91 7.72
CA GLU A 48 -11.83 -0.93 8.02
C GLU A 48 -13.22 -1.38 7.53
N GLN A 49 -13.33 -1.96 6.32
CA GLN A 49 -14.62 -2.33 5.71
C GLN A 49 -14.99 -3.81 5.87
N GLY A 50 -14.07 -4.66 6.32
CA GLY A 50 -14.34 -6.08 6.59
C GLY A 50 -14.47 -6.96 5.35
N VAL A 51 -13.93 -6.54 4.21
CA VAL A 51 -13.83 -7.38 2.99
C VAL A 51 -12.87 -8.54 3.24
N PRO A 52 -13.22 -9.79 2.92
CA PRO A 52 -12.28 -10.92 3.01
C PRO A 52 -11.02 -10.65 2.19
N ILE A 53 -9.84 -10.97 2.75
CA ILE A 53 -8.54 -10.66 2.11
C ILE A 53 -8.41 -11.27 0.72
N GLU A 54 -8.96 -12.46 0.53
CA GLU A 54 -8.97 -13.18 -0.74
C GLU A 54 -9.72 -12.44 -1.86
N ASN A 55 -10.61 -11.50 -1.52
CA ASN A 55 -11.39 -10.71 -2.46
C ASN A 55 -10.77 -9.34 -2.76
N GLU A 56 -9.69 -8.96 -2.07
CA GLU A 56 -9.06 -7.66 -2.30
C GLU A 56 -8.20 -7.65 -3.58
N PHE A 57 -7.69 -8.81 -3.98
CA PHE A 57 -7.00 -8.99 -5.25
C PHE A 57 -7.97 -9.53 -6.30
N ASP A 58 -8.07 -8.87 -7.45
CA ASP A 58 -9.01 -9.22 -8.52
C ASP A 58 -8.33 -9.48 -9.87
N SER A 59 -9.15 -9.86 -10.85
CA SER A 59 -8.67 -10.16 -12.21
C SER A 59 -8.16 -8.93 -12.95
N ASP A 60 -8.43 -7.70 -12.52
CA ASP A 60 -8.00 -6.49 -13.20
C ASP A 60 -6.63 -5.97 -12.69
N ASP A 61 -6.16 -6.43 -11.52
CA ASP A 61 -4.93 -5.92 -10.90
C ASP A 61 -3.67 -6.06 -11.78
N HIS A 62 -3.54 -7.15 -12.55
CA HIS A 62 -2.38 -7.34 -13.45
C HIS A 62 -2.35 -6.35 -14.62
N ARG A 63 -3.51 -5.84 -15.04
CA ARG A 63 -3.64 -4.92 -16.18
C ARG A 63 -3.88 -3.48 -15.74
N ALA A 64 -4.08 -3.24 -14.46
CA ALA A 64 -4.32 -1.92 -13.93
C ALA A 64 -3.02 -1.09 -13.86
N CYS A 65 -3.20 0.22 -13.92
CA CYS A 65 -2.19 1.19 -13.54
C CYS A 65 -2.43 1.58 -12.07
N HIS A 66 -1.36 1.65 -11.29
CA HIS A 66 -1.38 2.05 -9.88
C HIS A 66 -0.54 3.31 -9.68
N TRP A 67 -1.06 4.23 -8.88
CA TRP A 67 -0.31 5.33 -8.29
C TRP A 67 -0.30 5.13 -6.79
N VAL A 68 0.88 5.15 -6.18
CA VAL A 68 1.04 5.04 -4.72
C VAL A 68 1.63 6.33 -4.20
N ILE A 69 0.96 6.91 -3.22
CA ILE A 69 1.32 8.17 -2.59
C ILE A 69 2.06 7.86 -1.30
N TYR A 70 3.22 8.49 -1.09
CA TYR A 70 4.06 8.26 0.08
C TYR A 70 4.20 9.50 0.95
N ALA A 71 4.19 9.31 2.27
CA ALA A 71 4.62 10.30 3.23
C ALA A 71 5.94 9.90 3.87
N SER A 72 6.82 10.88 4.09
CA SER A 72 8.01 10.70 4.91
C SER A 72 7.64 10.85 6.37
N ILE A 73 7.57 9.73 7.08
CA ILE A 73 7.27 9.68 8.51
C ILE A 73 8.59 9.58 9.26
N ASN A 74 8.85 10.54 10.15
CA ASN A 74 10.02 10.53 11.01
C ASN A 74 9.66 9.91 12.36
N THR A 75 10.19 8.72 12.64
CA THR A 75 9.93 7.97 13.86
C THR A 75 11.15 8.10 14.79
N VAL A 76 10.92 8.56 16.02
CA VAL A 76 11.96 8.61 17.05
C VAL A 76 12.16 7.21 17.60
N THR A 77 13.35 6.64 17.42
CA THR A 77 13.67 5.28 17.91
C THR A 77 14.20 5.32 19.33
N ASP A 78 15.04 6.30 19.64
CA ASP A 78 15.64 6.48 20.96
C ASP A 78 15.39 7.92 21.43
N PRO A 79 14.67 8.12 22.55
CA PRO A 79 14.47 9.44 23.12
C PRO A 79 15.79 10.00 23.67
N GLU A 80 15.91 11.33 23.66
CA GLU A 80 17.05 11.99 24.28
C GLU A 80 16.97 11.84 25.80
N VAL A 81 18.04 11.35 26.42
CA VAL A 81 18.13 11.21 27.87
C VAL A 81 19.14 12.24 28.39
N THR A 82 18.67 13.13 29.25
CA THR A 82 19.48 14.16 29.92
C THR A 82 19.67 13.83 31.41
N SER A 83 20.87 14.12 31.91
CA SER A 83 21.22 14.02 33.32
C SER A 83 20.52 15.13 34.13
N SER A 84 20.42 14.93 35.45
CA SER A 84 19.99 15.96 36.41
C SER A 84 20.82 17.25 36.38
N THR A 85 22.05 17.19 35.85
CA THR A 85 22.96 18.34 35.64
C THR A 85 22.77 19.05 34.30
N GLY A 86 21.88 18.56 33.43
CA GLY A 86 21.64 19.11 32.09
C GLY A 86 22.50 18.52 30.97
N ASP A 87 23.40 17.60 31.28
CA ASP A 87 24.26 16.95 30.27
C ASP A 87 23.49 15.88 29.47
N ILE A 88 23.70 15.84 28.15
CA ILE A 88 23.08 14.84 27.27
C ILE A 88 23.83 13.51 27.41
N ILE A 89 23.16 12.51 28.00
CA ILE A 89 23.70 11.15 28.19
C ILE A 89 23.53 10.33 26.92
N THR A 90 22.42 10.48 26.21
CA THR A 90 22.15 9.77 24.95
C THR A 90 21.46 10.70 23.97
N ARG A 91 22.04 10.82 22.77
CA ARG A 91 21.50 11.67 21.71
C ARG A 91 20.28 11.02 21.08
N LYS A 92 19.24 11.82 20.81
CA LYS A 92 18.06 11.39 20.05
C LYS A 92 18.46 10.70 18.74
N LYS A 93 17.92 9.50 18.51
CA LYS A 93 17.99 8.83 17.20
C LYS A 93 16.60 8.75 16.59
N SER A 94 16.53 9.03 15.30
CA SER A 94 15.28 8.98 14.56
C SER A 94 15.50 8.39 13.18
N ILE A 95 14.53 7.61 12.71
CA ILE A 95 14.53 6.99 11.39
C ILE A 95 13.39 7.60 10.57
N THR A 96 13.74 8.11 9.39
CA THR A 96 12.74 8.57 8.41
C THR A 96 12.41 7.41 7.48
N ARG A 97 11.14 7.00 7.45
CA ARG A 97 10.62 5.96 6.55
C ARG A 97 9.58 6.55 5.62
N SER A 98 9.66 6.21 4.33
CA SER A 98 8.58 6.46 3.40
C SER A 98 7.51 5.40 3.56
N THR A 99 6.34 5.84 3.99
CA THR A 99 5.19 4.99 4.27
C THR A 99 4.13 5.28 3.22
N PRO A 100 3.55 4.25 2.57
CA PRO A 100 2.45 4.47 1.65
C PRO A 100 1.23 4.95 2.44
N ILE A 101 0.58 6.00 1.95
CA ILE A 101 -0.56 6.65 2.62
C ILE A 101 -1.80 6.73 1.74
N GLY A 102 -1.70 6.34 0.48
CA GLY A 102 -2.79 6.40 -0.47
C GLY A 102 -2.45 5.66 -1.75
N THR A 103 -3.47 5.15 -2.43
CA THR A 103 -3.31 4.59 -3.77
C THR A 103 -4.50 4.91 -4.67
N ILE A 104 -4.23 5.05 -5.97
CA ILE A 104 -5.24 5.18 -7.04
C ILE A 104 -5.01 4.05 -8.03
N ARG A 105 -6.08 3.36 -8.43
CA ARG A 105 -6.07 2.31 -9.45
C ARG A 105 -6.86 2.77 -10.67
N LEU A 106 -6.30 2.57 -11.87
CA LEU A 106 -6.99 2.75 -13.15
C LEU A 106 -6.98 1.44 -13.92
N VAL A 107 -8.17 0.92 -14.24
CA VAL A 107 -8.32 -0.25 -15.10
C VAL A 107 -8.49 0.22 -16.55
N PRO A 108 -7.57 -0.13 -17.47
CA PRO A 108 -7.69 0.29 -18.87
C PRO A 108 -8.79 -0.49 -19.60
N PHE A 109 -9.31 0.10 -20.68
CA PHE A 109 -10.21 -0.60 -21.61
C PHE A 109 -9.52 -1.82 -22.25
N PRO A 110 -10.28 -2.89 -22.61
CA PRO A 110 -11.72 -3.04 -22.44
C PRO A 110 -12.10 -3.56 -21.04
N HIS A 111 -13.06 -2.94 -20.36
CA HIS A 111 -13.64 -3.48 -19.12
C HIS A 111 -15.10 -3.86 -19.36
N PRO A 112 -15.69 -4.75 -18.53
CA PRO A 112 -17.12 -5.03 -18.58
C PRO A 112 -17.93 -3.72 -18.52
N PRO A 113 -19.08 -3.64 -19.21
CA PRO A 113 -19.97 -2.48 -19.10
C PRO A 113 -20.29 -2.20 -17.63
N HIS A 114 -20.32 -0.93 -17.25
CA HIS A 114 -20.83 -0.58 -15.94
C HIS A 114 -22.30 -1.02 -15.83
N PRO A 115 -22.75 -1.45 -14.65
CA PRO A 115 -24.16 -1.71 -14.41
C PRO A 115 -24.98 -0.47 -14.76
N GLU A 116 -26.10 -0.70 -15.43
CA GLU A 116 -27.09 0.35 -15.69
C GLU A 116 -27.52 1.01 -14.37
N PRO A 117 -27.86 2.32 -14.36
CA PRO A 117 -28.32 3.01 -13.17
C PRO A 117 -29.43 2.23 -12.45
N GLY A 118 -29.19 1.83 -11.19
CA GLY A 118 -30.13 1.06 -10.38
C GLY A 118 -29.96 -0.45 -10.41
N SER A 119 -29.07 -0.98 -11.27
CA SER A 119 -28.66 -2.38 -11.21
C SER A 119 -27.54 -2.62 -10.18
N LYS A 120 -27.37 -3.87 -9.74
CA LYS A 120 -26.34 -4.29 -8.79
C LYS A 120 -25.40 -5.27 -9.48
N TYR A 121 -24.12 -5.23 -9.11
CA TYR A 121 -23.21 -6.33 -9.42
C TYR A 121 -23.72 -7.58 -8.70
N THR A 122 -24.06 -8.63 -9.45
CA THR A 122 -24.26 -9.97 -8.88
C THR A 122 -22.89 -10.54 -8.57
N ALA A 123 -22.67 -10.96 -7.32
CA ALA A 123 -21.51 -11.77 -7.00
C ALA A 123 -21.71 -13.15 -7.64
N ASP A 124 -20.72 -13.61 -8.40
CA ASP A 124 -20.67 -14.98 -8.95
C ASP A 124 -20.29 -15.99 -7.86
#